data_AF-A0A7S1YZB7-F1
#
_entry.id   AF-A0A7S1YZB7-F1
#
_cell.length_a   1.000
_cell.length_b   1.000
_cell.length_c   1.000
_cell.angle_alpha   90.00
_cell.angle_beta   90.00
_cell.angle_gamma   90.00
#
_symmetry.space_group_name_H-M   'P 1'
#
loop_
_entity.id
_entity.type
_entity.pdbx_description
1 polymer ?
#
loop_
_entity_poly.entity_id
_entity_poly.type
_entity_poly.pdbx_seq_one_letter_code
_entity_poly.pdbx_strand_id
1 'polypeptide(L)'
;ENGLHHMDDTPSTSSSSSVTIELLSNDDTADETTVPNDTETKAINTFNSTNAIPVREEIAGCIVGSFVSYEAICKKANYKNNNNNNNDSNTIVEETTKILISNPNKHTKMFYIMTLGTVNTYRNCGIGSTLVERCIKEVVERDLECGAVYLHVITYNFAAIQFYERLGFVRVKEIEDYYRINGKNHNCYLYARYFHGNKGHWTVISYLASLVSSVWKQFTNVLAPSSNINRPENSMKEYL
;
A
#
# COMPACT_ATOMS: atom_id res chain seq x y z
N GLU A 1 15.56 20.04 6.91
CA GLU A 1 16.44 18.87 7.00
C GLU A 1 15.97 17.97 8.14
N ASN A 2 15.29 16.87 7.83
CA ASN A 2 14.95 15.86 8.84
C ASN A 2 15.76 14.61 8.51
N GLY A 3 16.79 14.35 9.30
CA GLY A 3 17.64 13.17 9.17
C GLY A 3 16.89 11.89 9.51
N LEU A 4 16.19 11.33 8.52
CA LEU A 4 15.71 9.95 8.57
C LEU A 4 16.92 9.05 8.32
N HIS A 5 17.49 8.46 9.38
CA HIS A 5 18.47 7.38 9.22
C HIS A 5 17.69 6.06 9.18
N HIS A 6 17.52 5.52 7.97
CA HIS A 6 16.94 4.20 7.74
C HIS A 6 17.93 3.14 8.25
N MET A 7 17.46 2.12 8.98
CA MET A 7 18.18 0.84 9.01
C MET A 7 18.17 0.33 7.56
N ASP A 8 19.35 0.13 6.96
CA ASP A 8 19.54 -0.23 5.55
C ASP A 8 18.97 -1.62 5.20
N ASP A 9 17.65 -1.73 5.21
CA ASP A 9 16.88 -2.90 4.76
C ASP A 9 16.29 -2.69 3.36
N THR A 10 16.62 -1.55 2.71
CA THR A 10 16.38 -1.44 1.27
C THR A 10 17.07 -2.62 0.59
N PRO A 11 16.35 -3.40 -0.23
CA PRO A 11 16.99 -4.44 -1.02
C PRO A 11 17.91 -3.77 -2.05
N SER A 12 19.13 -3.42 -1.64
CA SER A 12 20.22 -3.10 -2.55
C SER A 12 20.59 -4.41 -3.25
N THR A 13 19.80 -4.73 -4.28
CA THR A 13 20.14 -5.71 -5.31
C THR A 13 20.70 -4.93 -6.48
N SER A 14 21.93 -5.27 -6.88
CA SER A 14 22.78 -4.58 -7.85
C SER A 14 22.27 -4.57 -9.31
N SER A 15 20.96 -4.67 -9.55
CA SER A 15 20.38 -4.55 -10.88
C SER A 15 18.88 -4.22 -10.92
N SER A 16 18.26 -3.73 -9.82
CA SER A 16 16.82 -3.39 -9.87
C SER A 16 16.65 -1.94 -10.28
N SER A 17 16.13 -1.72 -11.49
CA SER A 17 15.77 -0.38 -11.96
C SER A 17 14.71 0.22 -11.03
N SER A 18 14.97 1.41 -10.51
CA SER A 18 13.98 2.18 -9.78
C SER A 18 12.89 2.65 -10.75
N VAL A 19 11.64 2.59 -10.31
CA VAL A 19 10.49 3.13 -11.02
C VAL A 19 10.06 4.41 -10.31
N THR A 20 9.96 5.48 -11.09
CA THR A 20 9.53 6.80 -10.61
C THR A 20 8.32 7.25 -11.42
N ILE A 21 7.25 7.65 -10.75
CA ILE A 21 6.07 8.27 -11.37
C ILE A 21 5.86 9.62 -10.70
N GLU A 22 5.77 10.66 -11.52
CA GLU A 22 5.55 12.05 -11.09
C GLU A 22 4.20 12.55 -11.62
N LEU A 23 3.54 13.38 -10.83
CA LEU A 23 2.38 14.17 -11.26
C LEU A 23 2.76 15.65 -11.23
N LEU A 24 2.43 16.35 -12.31
CA LEU A 24 2.73 17.76 -12.50
C LEU A 24 1.45 18.57 -12.30
N SER A 25 1.55 19.73 -11.64
CA SER A 25 0.49 20.73 -11.58
C SER A 25 0.77 21.84 -12.61
N ASN A 26 -0.29 22.29 -13.28
CA ASN A 26 -0.27 23.48 -14.11
C ASN A 26 -0.78 24.65 -13.26
N ASP A 27 0.02 25.71 -13.17
CA ASP A 27 -0.32 26.94 -12.46
C ASP A 27 -1.21 27.80 -13.37
N ASP A 28 -2.53 27.57 -13.37
CA ASP A 28 -3.48 28.54 -13.90
C ASP A 28 -3.92 29.46 -12.76
N THR A 29 -3.55 30.74 -12.88
CA THR A 29 -3.91 31.79 -11.94
C THR A 29 -5.42 31.88 -11.75
N ALA A 30 -5.86 31.67 -10.51
CA ALA A 30 -7.11 32.14 -9.89
C ALA A 30 -8.28 32.49 -10.83
N ASP A 31 -9.21 31.55 -10.99
CA ASP A 31 -10.63 31.90 -10.91
C ASP A 31 -11.41 30.79 -10.21
N GLU A 32 -12.31 31.23 -9.34
CA GLU A 32 -13.15 30.41 -8.50
C GLU A 32 -14.17 29.67 -9.40
N THR A 33 -14.53 28.43 -9.05
CA THR A 33 -15.62 27.63 -9.64
C THR A 33 -15.38 26.82 -10.92
N THR A 34 -14.37 25.94 -10.97
CA THR A 34 -14.52 24.70 -11.77
C THR A 34 -13.68 23.55 -11.22
N VAL A 35 -14.32 22.40 -11.02
CA VAL A 35 -13.64 21.11 -10.83
C VAL A 35 -12.82 20.83 -12.09
N PRO A 36 -11.49 20.65 -12.04
CA PRO A 36 -10.73 20.29 -13.21
C PRO A 36 -10.93 18.79 -13.46
N ASN A 37 -11.85 18.49 -14.37
CA ASN A 37 -11.76 17.27 -15.17
C ASN A 37 -10.55 17.41 -16.09
N ASP A 38 -9.82 16.30 -16.25
CA ASP A 38 -8.79 16.10 -17.28
C ASP A 38 -7.41 16.69 -16.96
N THR A 39 -6.68 16.10 -15.99
CA THR A 39 -5.24 16.33 -15.84
C THR A 39 -4.47 15.54 -16.90
N GLU A 40 -3.86 16.26 -17.85
CA GLU A 40 -3.10 15.72 -18.96
C GLU A 40 -1.82 15.00 -18.50
N THR A 41 -1.55 13.84 -19.10
CA THR A 41 -0.49 12.89 -18.71
C THR A 41 0.66 12.95 -19.70
N LYS A 42 1.88 13.31 -19.24
CA LYS A 42 3.12 13.09 -20.01
C LYS A 42 3.92 11.94 -19.41
N ALA A 43 3.99 10.82 -20.12
CA ALA A 43 5.11 9.88 -20.00
C ALA A 43 6.22 10.40 -20.92
N ILE A 44 7.30 10.93 -20.36
CA ILE A 44 8.34 11.61 -21.15
C ILE A 44 9.23 10.55 -21.82
N ASN A 45 8.99 10.31 -23.11
CA ASN A 45 10.01 9.88 -24.07
C ASN A 45 10.26 11.04 -25.05
N THR A 46 11.50 11.55 -25.06
CA THR A 46 12.17 12.40 -26.08
C THR A 46 11.47 13.69 -26.54
N PHE A 47 12.01 14.86 -26.19
CA PHE A 47 11.49 16.17 -26.60
C PHE A 47 12.36 16.84 -27.68
N ASN A 48 11.75 17.23 -28.81
CA ASN A 48 12.30 18.14 -29.81
C ASN A 48 11.77 19.57 -29.57
N SER A 49 12.66 20.55 -29.70
CA SER A 49 12.46 21.97 -29.38
C SER A 49 11.58 22.73 -30.39
N THR A 50 10.56 23.46 -29.91
CA THR A 50 10.06 24.70 -30.54
C THR A 50 9.54 25.68 -29.46
N ASN A 51 9.71 26.98 -29.74
CA ASN A 51 9.50 28.12 -28.84
C ASN A 51 8.04 28.29 -28.35
N ALA A 52 7.72 27.77 -27.17
CA ALA A 52 6.52 28.12 -26.40
C ALA A 52 6.93 28.77 -25.05
N ILE A 53 6.13 29.74 -24.58
CA ILE A 53 6.27 30.34 -23.24
C ILE A 53 6.33 29.20 -22.22
N PRO A 54 7.36 29.13 -21.35
CA PRO A 54 7.52 27.97 -20.47
C PRO A 54 6.40 27.97 -19.42
N VAL A 55 5.39 27.12 -19.64
CA VAL A 55 4.49 26.67 -18.58
C VAL A 55 5.39 26.07 -17.50
N ARG A 56 5.35 26.64 -16.29
CA ARG A 56 6.09 26.09 -15.15
C ARG A 56 5.31 24.88 -14.64
N GLU A 57 5.62 23.70 -15.19
CA GLU A 57 5.15 22.43 -14.65
C GLU A 57 5.85 22.23 -13.28
N GLU A 58 5.12 22.37 -12.16
CA GLU A 58 5.64 22.05 -10.83
C GLU A 58 5.30 20.59 -10.48
N ILE A 59 6.24 19.87 -9.87
CA ILE A 59 5.98 18.50 -9.40
C ILE A 59 5.04 18.55 -8.21
N ALA A 60 3.79 18.17 -8.40
CA ALA A 60 2.76 18.14 -7.38
C ALA A 60 2.89 16.91 -6.46
N GLY A 61 3.47 15.82 -6.96
CA GLY A 61 3.79 14.64 -6.17
C GLY A 61 4.61 13.59 -6.92
N CYS A 62 5.20 12.67 -6.17
CA CYS A 62 6.09 11.63 -6.68
C CYS A 62 5.92 10.33 -5.88
N ILE A 63 5.98 9.21 -6.58
CA ILE A 63 6.14 7.87 -6.00
C ILE A 63 7.38 7.21 -6.59
N VAL A 64 8.18 6.61 -5.70
CA VAL A 64 9.39 5.86 -6.05
C VAL A 64 9.28 4.47 -5.47
N GLY A 65 9.53 3.46 -6.31
CA GLY A 65 9.55 2.07 -5.88
C GLY A 65 10.42 1.21 -6.76
N SER A 66 10.59 -0.06 -6.39
CA SER A 66 11.37 -1.00 -7.17
C SER A 66 10.88 -2.43 -6.98
N PHE A 67 11.11 -3.26 -8.00
CA PHE A 67 10.92 -4.69 -7.87
C PHE A 67 11.98 -5.30 -6.97
N VAL A 68 11.57 -6.27 -6.18
CA VAL A 68 12.42 -7.03 -5.27
C VAL A 68 12.21 -8.51 -5.56
N SER A 69 13.27 -9.18 -6.00
CA SER A 69 13.23 -10.62 -6.31
C SER A 69 13.33 -11.44 -5.03
N TYR A 70 12.41 -12.41 -4.89
CA TYR A 70 12.44 -13.39 -3.81
C TYR A 70 13.77 -14.15 -3.77
N GLU A 71 14.26 -14.61 -4.92
CA GLU A 71 15.53 -15.34 -5.02
C GLU A 71 16.72 -14.48 -4.62
N ALA A 72 16.74 -13.20 -5.04
CA ALA A 72 17.81 -12.29 -4.67
C ALA A 72 17.87 -12.04 -3.15
N ILE A 73 16.71 -11.93 -2.50
CA ILE A 73 16.62 -11.83 -1.04
C ILE A 73 17.18 -13.09 -0.38
N CYS A 74 16.73 -14.27 -0.79
CA CYS A 74 17.21 -15.54 -0.23
C CYS A 74 18.72 -15.72 -0.40
N LYS A 75 19.29 -15.35 -1.56
CA LYS A 75 20.74 -15.41 -1.78
C LYS A 75 21.51 -14.45 -0.87
N LYS A 76 21.02 -13.22 -0.69
CA LYS A 76 21.65 -12.21 0.17
C LYS A 76 21.66 -12.63 1.64
N ALA A 77 20.56 -13.22 2.11
CA ALA A 77 20.45 -13.76 3.47
C ALA A 77 21.48 -14.88 3.73
N ASN A 78 21.56 -15.85 2.81
CA ASN A 78 22.52 -16.96 2.90
C ASN A 78 23.99 -16.48 2.87
N TYR A 79 24.31 -15.51 1.99
CA TYR A 79 25.66 -14.97 1.88
C TYR A 79 26.12 -14.28 3.18
N LYS A 80 25.26 -13.47 3.80
CA LYS A 80 25.60 -12.78 5.06
C LYS A 80 25.70 -13.71 6.25
N ASN A 81 24.87 -14.76 6.31
CA ASN A 81 24.92 -15.76 7.39
C ASN A 81 26.30 -16.46 7.44
N ASN A 82 26.92 -16.71 6.28
CA ASN A 82 28.27 -17.27 6.22
C ASN A 82 29.38 -16.29 6.65
N ASN A 83 29.10 -14.98 6.74
CA ASN A 83 30.08 -13.92 7.00
C ASN A 83 29.93 -13.22 8.38
N ASN A 84 29.12 -13.77 9.30
CA ASN A 84 29.03 -13.36 10.72
C ASN A 84 28.94 -11.83 11.00
N ASN A 85 28.30 -11.06 10.12
CA ASN A 85 28.07 -9.62 10.34
C ASN A 85 26.57 -9.30 10.30
N ASN A 86 26.05 -8.94 11.49
CA ASN A 86 24.71 -8.43 11.80
C ASN A 86 23.53 -9.37 11.48
N ASN A 87 23.05 -10.09 12.50
CA ASN A 87 21.98 -11.08 12.40
C ASN A 87 20.57 -10.44 12.28
N ASP A 88 20.27 -9.37 13.01
CA ASP A 88 18.88 -8.91 13.23
C ASP A 88 18.18 -8.39 11.97
N SER A 89 18.81 -7.49 11.20
CA SER A 89 18.25 -6.95 9.94
C SER A 89 18.00 -8.04 8.89
N ASN A 90 18.89 -9.03 8.78
CA ASN A 90 18.74 -10.10 7.80
C ASN A 90 17.55 -10.98 8.14
N THR A 91 17.37 -11.28 9.43
CA THR A 91 16.21 -12.04 9.92
C THR A 91 14.90 -11.31 9.61
N ILE A 92 14.85 -9.99 9.80
CA ILE A 92 13.65 -9.19 9.50
C ILE A 92 13.31 -9.24 8.00
N VAL A 93 14.27 -9.00 7.11
CA VAL A 93 14.03 -9.03 5.65
C VAL A 93 13.60 -10.42 5.19
N GLU A 94 14.21 -11.48 5.71
CA GLU A 94 13.85 -12.85 5.36
C GLU A 94 12.46 -13.24 5.88
N GLU A 95 12.15 -12.92 7.14
CA GLU A 95 10.84 -13.18 7.74
C GLU A 95 9.73 -12.44 7.00
N THR A 96 9.91 -11.15 6.76
CA THR A 96 8.92 -10.32 6.06
C THR A 96 8.68 -10.84 4.65
N THR A 97 9.73 -11.19 3.91
CA THR A 97 9.62 -11.78 2.58
C THR A 97 8.81 -13.08 2.57
N LYS A 98 9.07 -13.99 3.52
CA LYS A 98 8.33 -15.26 3.65
C LYS A 98 6.85 -15.04 3.98
N ILE A 99 6.53 -14.00 4.75
CA ILE A 99 5.14 -13.67 5.08
C ILE A 99 4.40 -13.07 3.87
N LEU A 100 5.10 -12.32 3.02
CA LEU A 100 4.52 -11.64 1.85
C LEU A 100 4.30 -12.57 0.65
N ILE A 101 5.15 -13.57 0.44
CA ILE A 101 5.06 -14.50 -0.70
C ILE A 101 4.73 -15.91 -0.21
N SER A 102 3.51 -16.37 -0.48
CA SER A 102 3.07 -17.72 -0.08
C SER A 102 3.48 -18.82 -1.06
N ASN A 103 3.70 -18.48 -2.34
CA ASN A 103 4.14 -19.43 -3.36
C ASN A 103 5.26 -18.81 -4.20
N PRO A 104 6.53 -19.00 -3.80
CA PRO A 104 7.67 -18.38 -4.47
C PRO A 104 7.90 -18.91 -5.90
N ASN A 105 7.34 -20.08 -6.26
CA ASN A 105 7.40 -20.60 -7.63
C ASN A 105 6.45 -19.87 -8.58
N LYS A 106 5.38 -19.26 -8.03
CA LYS A 106 4.40 -18.49 -8.80
C LYS A 106 4.70 -17.00 -8.77
N HIS A 107 5.08 -16.49 -7.59
CA HIS A 107 5.32 -15.07 -7.35
C HIS A 107 6.79 -14.87 -7.00
N THR A 108 7.61 -14.64 -8.03
CA THR A 108 9.06 -14.51 -7.87
C THR A 108 9.49 -13.10 -7.47
N LYS A 109 8.57 -12.13 -7.52
CA LYS A 109 8.84 -10.71 -7.24
C LYS A 109 7.80 -10.09 -6.31
N MET A 110 8.20 -9.00 -5.68
CA MET A 110 7.34 -8.04 -4.99
C MET A 110 7.72 -6.63 -5.45
N PHE A 111 6.85 -5.66 -5.25
CA PHE A 111 7.15 -4.25 -5.50
C PHE A 111 7.20 -3.48 -4.18
N TYR A 112 8.34 -2.87 -3.88
CA TYR A 112 8.52 -2.06 -2.68
C TYR A 112 8.28 -0.59 -3.01
N ILE A 113 7.36 0.07 -2.30
CA ILE A 113 7.22 1.53 -2.35
C ILE A 113 8.22 2.11 -1.35
N MET A 114 9.27 2.74 -1.89
CA MET A 114 10.33 3.39 -1.12
C MET A 114 9.85 4.74 -0.57
N THR A 115 9.27 5.55 -1.46
CA THR A 115 8.89 6.92 -1.16
C THR A 115 7.58 7.25 -1.84
N LEU A 116 6.70 7.94 -1.12
CA LEU A 116 5.52 8.59 -1.66
C LEU A 116 5.41 9.96 -1.01
N GLY A 117 5.25 11.01 -1.82
CA GLY A 117 5.11 12.37 -1.34
C GLY A 117 4.28 13.23 -2.27
N THR A 118 3.59 14.22 -1.69
CA THR A 118 2.94 15.30 -2.42
C THR A 118 3.40 16.61 -1.83
N VAL A 119 3.41 17.67 -2.63
CA VAL A 119 3.63 19.03 -2.12
C VAL A 119 2.51 19.36 -1.14
N ASN A 120 2.84 20.10 -0.08
CA ASN A 120 1.93 20.39 1.02
C ASN A 120 0.64 21.09 0.57
N THR A 121 0.74 22.00 -0.40
CA THR A 121 -0.37 22.76 -0.98
C THR A 121 -1.39 21.87 -1.69
N TYR A 122 -0.97 20.71 -2.19
CA TYR A 122 -1.82 19.75 -2.90
C TYR A 122 -2.21 18.52 -2.06
N ARG A 123 -1.99 18.55 -0.74
CA ARG A 123 -2.44 17.45 0.13
C ARG A 123 -3.96 17.39 0.14
N ASN A 124 -4.49 16.18 0.24
CA ASN A 124 -5.93 15.88 0.20
C ASN A 124 -6.63 16.19 -1.15
N CYS A 125 -5.87 16.52 -2.21
CA CYS A 125 -6.40 16.69 -3.57
C CYS A 125 -6.41 15.38 -4.39
N GLY A 126 -6.27 14.22 -3.75
CA GLY A 126 -6.27 12.91 -4.43
C GLY A 126 -4.94 12.50 -5.09
N ILE A 127 -3.95 13.40 -5.21
CA ILE A 127 -2.66 13.15 -5.88
C ILE A 127 -1.96 11.88 -5.38
N GLY A 128 -1.87 11.69 -4.06
CA GLY A 128 -1.25 10.50 -3.47
C GLY A 128 -1.95 9.21 -3.89
N SER A 129 -3.28 9.19 -3.90
CA SER A 129 -4.08 8.04 -4.34
C SER A 129 -3.83 7.75 -5.81
N THR A 130 -3.87 8.78 -6.66
CA THR A 130 -3.58 8.66 -8.09
C THR A 130 -2.19 8.10 -8.35
N LEU A 131 -1.16 8.54 -7.63
CA LEU A 131 0.20 8.01 -7.77
C LEU A 131 0.28 6.52 -7.45
N VAL A 132 -0.35 6.07 -6.36
CA VAL A 132 -0.37 4.66 -5.96
C VAL A 132 -1.16 3.81 -6.95
N GLU A 133 -2.33 4.28 -7.38
CA GLU A 133 -3.17 3.58 -8.37
C GLU A 133 -2.48 3.45 -9.72
N ARG A 134 -1.81 4.50 -10.20
CA ARG A 134 -1.01 4.45 -11.43
C ARG A 134 0.17 3.51 -11.29
N CYS A 135 0.90 3.55 -10.17
CA CYS A 135 1.97 2.60 -9.91
C CYS A 135 1.47 1.15 -9.97
N ILE A 136 0.33 0.86 -9.34
CA ILE A 136 -0.28 -0.47 -9.40
C ILE A 136 -0.64 -0.84 -10.84
N LYS A 137 -1.38 0.01 -11.55
CA LYS A 137 -1.91 -0.28 -12.90
C LYS A 137 -0.82 -0.37 -13.97
N GLU A 138 0.14 0.54 -13.94
CA GLU A 138 1.15 0.68 -14.99
C GLU A 138 2.37 -0.23 -14.76
N VAL A 139 2.65 -0.59 -13.50
CA VAL A 139 3.86 -1.33 -13.13
C VAL A 139 3.52 -2.72 -12.60
N VAL A 140 2.69 -2.79 -11.55
CA VAL A 140 2.48 -4.02 -10.79
C VAL A 140 1.60 -5.01 -11.56
N GLU A 141 0.43 -4.57 -12.05
CA GLU A 141 -0.53 -5.41 -12.77
C GLU A 141 0.01 -5.93 -14.12
N ARG A 142 1.09 -5.32 -14.63
CA ARG A 142 1.75 -5.76 -15.86
C ARG A 142 2.80 -6.85 -15.63
N ASP A 143 3.27 -7.05 -14.40
CA ASP A 143 4.21 -8.11 -14.04
C ASP A 143 3.48 -9.21 -13.27
N LEU A 144 3.10 -10.28 -13.97
CA LEU A 144 2.35 -11.42 -13.40
C LEU A 144 3.13 -12.19 -12.32
N GLU A 145 4.46 -12.02 -12.28
CA GLU A 145 5.31 -12.62 -11.25
C GLU A 145 5.31 -11.81 -9.95
N CYS A 146 4.80 -10.57 -9.98
CA CYS A 146 4.69 -9.71 -8.81
C CYS A 146 3.51 -10.14 -7.94
N GLY A 147 3.79 -10.73 -6.77
CA GLY A 147 2.76 -11.21 -5.86
C GLY A 147 2.21 -10.16 -4.90
N ALA A 148 2.94 -9.07 -4.66
CA ALA A 148 2.56 -8.08 -3.65
C ALA A 148 3.22 -6.73 -3.90
N VAL A 149 2.52 -5.67 -3.51
CA VAL A 149 3.08 -4.34 -3.26
C VAL A 149 3.19 -4.16 -1.75
N TYR A 150 4.33 -3.70 -1.25
CA TYR A 150 4.54 -3.54 0.19
C TYR A 150 5.32 -2.27 0.53
N LEU A 151 5.19 -1.83 1.77
CA LEU A 151 5.85 -0.64 2.31
C LEU A 151 5.90 -0.64 3.83
N HIS A 152 6.72 0.24 4.39
CA HIS A 152 6.82 0.47 5.83
C HIS A 152 6.21 1.82 6.21
N VAL A 153 5.47 1.85 7.32
CA VAL A 153 4.89 3.08 7.90
C VAL A 153 5.28 3.17 9.36
N ILE A 154 5.85 4.30 9.80
CA ILE A 154 6.13 4.53 11.23
C ILE A 154 4.81 4.54 12.04
N THR A 155 4.79 3.92 13.21
CA THR A 155 3.53 3.59 13.92
C THR A 155 2.67 4.80 14.30
N TYR A 156 3.27 5.97 14.51
CA TYR A 156 2.55 7.20 14.85
C TYR A 156 2.09 8.02 13.65
N ASN A 157 2.38 7.60 12.41
CA ASN A 157 1.90 8.30 11.21
C ASN A 157 0.49 7.84 10.83
N PHE A 158 -0.49 8.26 11.64
CA PHE A 158 -1.90 7.88 11.47
C PHE A 158 -2.48 8.29 10.11
N ALA A 159 -2.03 9.42 9.55
CA ALA A 159 -2.46 9.87 8.23
C ALA A 159 -2.05 8.88 7.12
N ALA A 160 -0.80 8.42 7.14
CA ALA A 160 -0.32 7.41 6.19
C ALA A 160 -1.00 6.05 6.41
N ILE A 161 -1.22 5.64 7.66
CA ILE A 161 -1.93 4.39 7.99
C ILE A 161 -3.33 4.39 7.35
N GLN A 162 -4.14 5.42 7.63
CA GLN A 162 -5.48 5.53 7.06
C GLN A 162 -5.47 5.68 5.53
N PHE A 163 -4.45 6.34 4.99
CA PHE A 163 -4.27 6.47 3.54
C PHE A 163 -4.06 5.10 2.88
N TYR A 164 -3.14 4.28 3.37
CA TYR A 164 -2.85 2.98 2.80
C TYR A 164 -3.96 1.95 3.04
N GLU A 165 -4.59 1.95 4.22
CA GLU A 165 -5.75 1.09 4.51
C GLU A 165 -6.92 1.38 3.54
N ARG A 166 -7.22 2.65 3.25
CA ARG A 166 -8.24 3.02 2.24
C ARG A 166 -7.90 2.56 0.82
N LEU A 167 -6.61 2.45 0.49
CA LEU A 167 -6.14 1.95 -0.80
C LEU A 167 -6.04 0.41 -0.87
N GLY A 168 -6.55 -0.28 0.15
CA GLY A 168 -6.63 -1.74 0.19
C GLY A 168 -5.34 -2.44 0.62
N PHE A 169 -4.40 -1.70 1.22
CA PHE A 169 -3.27 -2.33 1.90
C PHE A 169 -3.71 -2.84 3.26
N VAL A 170 -3.21 -4.01 3.64
CA VAL A 170 -3.44 -4.62 4.95
C VAL A 170 -2.18 -4.57 5.79
N ARG A 171 -2.35 -4.40 7.10
CA ARG A 171 -1.26 -4.46 8.07
C ARG A 171 -0.81 -5.90 8.24
N VAL A 172 0.46 -6.17 7.99
CA VAL A 172 1.05 -7.52 7.99
C VAL A 172 1.73 -7.84 9.31
N LYS A 173 2.62 -6.96 9.77
CA LYS A 173 3.44 -7.14 10.97
C LYS A 173 3.85 -5.78 11.55
N GLU A 174 4.05 -5.71 12.87
CA GLU A 174 4.79 -4.63 13.51
C GLU A 174 6.26 -5.04 13.68
N ILE A 175 7.18 -4.15 13.32
CA ILE A 175 8.62 -4.35 13.42
C ILE A 175 9.14 -3.32 14.43
N GLU A 176 9.71 -3.82 15.52
CA GLU A 176 10.26 -3.00 16.60
C GLU A 176 11.55 -2.28 16.17
N ASP A 177 11.77 -1.08 16.69
CA ASP A 177 13.01 -0.31 16.54
C ASP A 177 13.53 -0.12 15.09
N TYR A 178 12.61 -0.15 14.12
CA TYR A 178 12.93 -0.09 12.70
C TYR A 178 13.51 1.25 12.23
N TYR A 179 12.95 2.36 12.70
CA TYR A 179 13.42 3.70 12.35
C TYR A 179 14.21 4.32 13.50
N ARG A 180 15.35 4.95 13.18
CA ARG A 180 16.07 5.80 14.12
C ARG A 180 16.01 7.25 13.68
N ILE A 181 15.21 8.04 14.38
CA ILE A 181 14.96 9.45 14.06
C ILE A 181 15.40 10.26 15.28
N ASN A 182 16.32 11.21 15.07
CA ASN A 182 16.86 12.07 16.14
C ASN A 182 17.37 11.28 17.36
N GLY A 183 18.04 10.15 17.12
CA GLY A 183 18.60 9.30 18.18
C GLY A 183 17.57 8.43 18.93
N LYS A 184 16.30 8.47 18.57
CA LYS A 184 15.24 7.65 19.15
C LYS A 184 14.80 6.54 18.19
N ASN A 185 14.62 5.33 18.73
CA ASN A 185 14.07 4.21 17.98
C ASN A 185 12.54 4.31 17.90
N HIS A 186 12.01 3.89 16.76
CA HIS A 186 10.59 3.89 16.48
C HIS A 186 10.19 2.64 15.71
N ASN A 187 9.13 2.00 16.17
CA ASN A 187 8.52 0.87 15.49
C ASN A 187 7.93 1.29 14.14
N CYS A 188 7.77 0.31 13.25
CA CYS A 188 7.04 0.48 12.01
C CYS A 188 6.02 -0.65 11.80
N TYR A 189 5.02 -0.37 10.98
CA TYR A 189 4.12 -1.36 10.42
C TYR A 189 4.55 -1.71 8.99
N LEU A 190 4.65 -3.01 8.70
CA LEU A 190 4.69 -3.53 7.35
C LEU A 190 3.26 -3.60 6.80
N TYR A 191 3.02 -2.91 5.68
CA TYR A 191 1.76 -2.97 4.93
C TYR A 191 1.97 -3.68 3.60
N ALA A 192 0.96 -4.41 3.14
CA ALA A 192 0.98 -5.06 1.84
C ALA A 192 -0.40 -5.09 1.16
N ARG A 193 -0.40 -5.06 -0.16
CA ARG A 193 -1.55 -5.38 -1.01
C ARG A 193 -1.14 -6.50 -1.97
N TYR A 194 -1.97 -7.53 -2.07
CA TYR A 194 -1.64 -8.76 -2.80
C TYR A 194 -2.26 -8.80 -4.19
N PHE A 195 -1.53 -9.38 -5.16
CA PHE A 195 -1.89 -9.40 -6.57
C PHE A 195 -1.73 -10.81 -7.17
N HIS A 196 -2.29 -11.02 -8.36
CA HIS A 196 -2.11 -12.25 -9.17
C HIS A 196 -2.42 -13.56 -8.41
N GLY A 197 -3.41 -13.50 -7.51
CA GLY A 197 -3.85 -14.63 -6.70
C GLY A 197 -2.90 -15.00 -5.56
N ASN A 198 -1.90 -14.18 -5.25
CA ASN A 198 -1.21 -14.24 -3.97
C ASN A 198 -2.23 -13.88 -2.87
N LYS A 199 -2.25 -14.65 -1.79
CA LYS A 199 -3.14 -14.39 -0.65
C LYS A 199 -2.38 -13.93 0.60
N GLY A 200 -1.04 -13.89 0.52
CA GLY A 200 -0.17 -13.78 1.68
C GLY A 200 -0.37 -14.94 2.66
N HIS A 201 0.38 -14.93 3.75
CA HIS A 201 0.23 -15.94 4.81
C HIS A 201 -1.08 -15.78 5.63
N TRP A 202 -1.91 -14.77 5.32
CA TRP A 202 -3.20 -14.47 5.96
C TRP A 202 -4.33 -15.49 5.66
N THR A 203 -4.04 -16.57 4.93
CA THR A 203 -5.01 -17.64 4.66
C THR A 203 -5.62 -18.20 5.94
N VAL A 204 -4.86 -18.41 7.02
CA VAL A 204 -5.38 -19.09 8.21
C VAL A 204 -6.41 -18.23 8.96
N ILE A 205 -6.10 -16.97 9.27
CA ILE A 205 -7.02 -16.10 10.03
C ILE A 205 -8.24 -15.72 9.19
N SER A 206 -8.08 -15.50 7.88
CA SER A 206 -9.23 -15.22 7.00
C SER A 206 -10.14 -16.44 6.81
N TYR A 207 -9.58 -17.65 6.70
CA TYR A 207 -10.38 -18.89 6.74
C TYR A 207 -11.11 -19.04 8.08
N LEU A 208 -10.43 -18.78 9.20
CA LEU A 208 -11.05 -18.86 10.52
C LEU A 208 -12.12 -17.79 10.72
N ALA A 209 -11.89 -16.54 10.31
CA ALA A 209 -12.90 -15.48 10.35
C ALA A 209 -14.09 -15.79 9.42
N SER A 210 -13.85 -16.39 8.26
CA SER A 210 -14.91 -16.85 7.34
C SER A 210 -15.69 -18.03 7.93
N LEU A 211 -15.04 -18.93 8.65
CA LEU A 211 -15.66 -20.07 9.32
C LEU A 211 -16.47 -19.60 10.53
N VAL A 212 -15.91 -18.71 11.36
CA VAL A 212 -16.60 -18.08 12.50
C VAL A 212 -17.81 -17.28 12.02
N SER A 213 -17.68 -16.47 10.96
CA SER A 213 -18.83 -15.73 10.41
C SER A 213 -19.88 -16.65 9.79
N SER A 214 -19.49 -17.77 9.19
CA SER A 214 -20.44 -18.76 8.66
C SER A 214 -21.17 -19.50 9.78
N VAL A 215 -20.48 -19.89 10.85
CA VAL A 215 -21.07 -20.48 12.06
C VAL A 215 -21.98 -19.47 12.77
N TRP A 216 -21.55 -18.21 12.90
CA TRP A 216 -22.34 -17.13 13.47
C TRP A 216 -23.64 -16.92 12.69
N LYS A 217 -23.57 -16.90 11.34
CA LYS A 217 -24.77 -16.80 10.47
C LYS A 217 -25.73 -17.98 10.66
N GLN A 218 -25.21 -19.21 10.80
CA GLN A 218 -26.06 -20.37 11.08
C GLN A 218 -26.73 -20.27 12.45
N PHE A 219 -25.99 -19.84 13.46
CA PHE A 219 -26.52 -19.64 14.82
C PHE A 219 -27.59 -18.53 14.87
N THR A 220 -27.36 -17.41 14.18
CA THR A 220 -28.35 -16.32 14.09
C THR A 220 -29.60 -16.71 13.31
N ASN A 221 -29.50 -17.60 12.30
CA ASN A 221 -30.66 -18.10 11.56
C ASN A 221 -31.52 -19.05 12.41
N VAL A 222 -30.91 -19.79 13.34
CA VAL A 222 -31.62 -20.69 14.26
C VAL A 222 -32.27 -19.94 15.43
N LEU A 223 -31.68 -18.82 15.86
CA LEU A 223 -32.21 -17.98 16.93
C LEU A 223 -33.19 -16.89 16.47
N ALA A 224 -33.48 -16.79 15.17
CA ALA A 224 -34.48 -15.86 14.66
C ALA A 224 -35.85 -16.21 15.25
N PRO A 225 -36.47 -15.36 16.09
CA PRO A 225 -37.79 -15.64 16.63
C PRO A 225 -38.81 -15.61 15.49
N SER A 226 -39.61 -16.66 15.36
CA SER A 226 -40.79 -16.69 14.49
C SER A 226 -41.80 -15.66 14.97
N SER A 227 -41.76 -14.46 14.42
CA SER A 227 -42.83 -13.47 14.59
C SER A 227 -44.05 -13.93 13.80
N ASN A 228 -44.85 -14.82 14.42
CA ASN A 228 -46.25 -15.00 14.05
C ASN A 228 -46.99 -13.71 14.44
N ILE A 229 -47.06 -12.77 13.50
CA ILE A 229 -47.97 -11.63 13.59
C ILE A 229 -49.37 -12.16 13.28
N ASN A 230 -50.06 -12.63 14.32
CA ASN A 230 -51.51 -12.68 14.30
C ASN A 230 -52.02 -11.24 14.33
N ARG A 231 -52.44 -10.76 13.16
CA ARG A 231 -53.24 -9.55 12.98
C ARG A 231 -54.68 -9.86 13.44
N PRO A 232 -55.24 -9.20 14.47
CA PRO A 232 -56.68 -9.12 14.59
C PRO A 232 -57.17 -7.94 13.76
N GLU A 233 -58.03 -8.23 12.79
CA GLU A 233 -58.94 -7.25 12.23
C GLU A 233 -59.95 -6.75 13.27
N ASN A 234 -60.36 -5.49 13.10
CA ASN A 234 -61.57 -4.84 13.62
C ASN A 234 -61.68 -4.56 15.13
N SER A 235 -61.72 -3.28 15.50
CA SER A 235 -63.00 -2.55 15.56
C SER A 235 -62.78 -1.12 16.05
N MET A 236 -63.36 -0.19 15.29
CA MET A 236 -63.63 1.20 15.66
C MET A 236 -64.52 1.28 16.93
N LYS A 237 -64.52 2.47 17.59
CA LYS A 237 -65.24 2.97 18.80
C LYS A 237 -64.27 3.20 19.97
N GLU A 238 -64.22 4.31 20.69
CA GLU A 238 -65.10 5.47 20.84
C GLU A 238 -64.32 6.58 21.57
N TYR A 239 -64.90 7.78 21.57
CA TYR A 239 -64.40 9.03 22.17
C TYR A 239 -64.26 8.96 23.70
N LEU A 240 -63.15 9.48 24.24
CA LEU A 240 -63.02 10.47 25.33
C LEU A 240 -61.54 10.69 25.67
#